data_AF-A0A7C8AGQ4-F1
#
_entry.id   AF-A0A7C8AGQ4-F1
#
_cell.length_a   1.000
_cell.length_b   1.000
_cell.length_c   1.000
_cell.angle_alpha   90.00
_cell.angle_beta   90.00
_cell.angle_gamma   90.00
#
_symmetry.space_group_name_H-M   'P 1'
#
loop_
_entity.id
_entity.type
_entity.pdbx_description
1 polymer ?
#
loop_
_entity_poly.entity_id
_entity_poly.type
_entity_poly.pdbx_seq_one_letter_code
_entity_poly.pdbx_strand_id
1 'polypeptide(L)'
;MTEYLNQHFVPQFYFKLFTWGDRRIHVLLKKEHRIIINASIKGQCARHKFYGNRKIESLLSKLEVRQSIAIRKMLELAWSESSDPPNIPEIASDISGIWEAVLFQRARTELQIKKESPAMESMYLKAFEHYIEYASNVEDREQILEDISNGAIRISSTPQNAVIRSIDTAFQNALLLTDLNFYIIRNHTNYPFIFGDSPVVFYNTYYQNVKHRGVLGVQTPGLQVFYPLNSDTVLMLIDDQIYGGWYKQSLFVDLVEKSDVSQLNALQLHHSYSSIYFAYEEDQEYVSELWTAHKHRVIQPEVRYVKRDDWLIDGEPTEGLYQMYEPQLNIKLDLSFIECEPINESEYKVRKRSPELVEELEKQIEKQETGK
;
A
#
# COMPACT_ATOMS: atom_id res chain seq x y z
N MET A 1 -5.38 -8.87 31.02
CA MET A 1 -6.71 -8.55 30.43
C MET A 1 -6.73 -7.28 29.56
N THR A 2 -5.69 -6.44 29.57
CA THR A 2 -5.56 -5.17 28.81
C THR A 2 -4.92 -5.30 27.43
N GLU A 3 -4.36 -6.47 27.10
CA GLU A 3 -3.47 -6.68 25.95
C GLU A 3 -4.16 -6.56 24.58
N TYR A 4 -5.49 -6.63 24.53
CA TYR A 4 -6.27 -6.58 23.28
C TYR A 4 -7.13 -5.31 23.12
N LEU A 5 -6.91 -4.28 23.93
CA LEU A 5 -7.66 -3.02 23.80
C LEU A 5 -7.08 -2.14 22.69
N ASN A 6 -5.76 -2.08 22.57
CA ASN A 6 -5.07 -1.40 21.49
C ASN A 6 -4.61 -2.42 20.46
N GLN A 7 -5.04 -2.23 19.22
CA GLN A 7 -4.77 -3.13 18.11
C GLN A 7 -3.86 -2.39 17.13
N HIS A 8 -2.74 -3.02 16.78
CA HIS A 8 -1.71 -2.42 15.95
C HIS A 8 -2.03 -2.61 14.47
N PHE A 9 -1.95 -1.53 13.70
CA PHE A 9 -2.05 -1.57 12.25
C PHE A 9 -0.69 -1.57 11.55
N VAL A 10 0.39 -1.23 12.27
CA VAL A 10 1.76 -1.64 11.96
C VAL A 10 2.30 -2.39 13.18
N PRO A 11 2.73 -3.64 13.05
CA PRO A 11 2.93 -4.53 14.19
C PRO A 11 4.21 -4.17 14.93
N GLN A 12 4.24 -4.36 16.25
CA GLN A 12 5.42 -4.03 17.05
C GLN A 12 6.67 -4.83 16.66
N PHE A 13 6.53 -6.03 16.09
CA PHE A 13 7.69 -6.78 15.61
C PHE A 13 8.41 -6.05 14.48
N TYR A 14 7.68 -5.31 13.63
CA TYR A 14 8.25 -4.58 12.51
C TYR A 14 9.12 -3.41 12.99
N PHE A 15 8.65 -2.65 13.98
CA PHE A 15 9.49 -1.65 14.67
C PHE A 15 10.79 -2.24 15.19
N LYS A 16 10.73 -3.45 15.77
CA LYS A 16 11.91 -4.14 16.31
C LYS A 16 12.94 -4.55 15.27
N LEU A 17 12.58 -4.60 13.99
CA LEU A 17 13.52 -4.83 12.90
C LEU A 17 14.44 -3.62 12.68
N PHE A 18 13.96 -2.40 12.96
CA PHE A 18 14.72 -1.16 12.85
C PHE A 18 15.51 -0.82 14.11
N THR A 19 15.18 -1.44 15.25
CA THR A 19 15.73 -1.05 16.56
C THR A 19 16.54 -2.16 17.23
N TRP A 20 16.91 -3.21 16.48
CA TRP A 20 17.59 -4.41 16.99
C TRP A 20 16.92 -5.00 18.24
N GLY A 21 15.58 -4.93 18.30
CA GLY A 21 14.79 -5.42 19.42
C GLY A 21 14.49 -4.42 20.54
N ASP A 22 15.05 -3.20 20.55
CA ASP A 22 14.68 -2.16 21.52
C ASP A 22 13.19 -1.79 21.34
N ARG A 23 12.56 -1.34 22.43
CA ARG A 23 11.16 -0.92 22.50
C ARG A 23 10.99 0.59 22.30
N ARG A 24 12.04 1.27 21.87
CA ARG A 24 12.08 2.71 21.58
C ARG A 24 12.50 2.94 20.14
N ILE A 25 11.92 3.97 19.54
CA ILE A 25 12.20 4.42 18.18
C ILE A 25 12.12 5.95 18.12
N HIS A 26 12.75 6.56 17.14
CA HIS A 26 12.60 7.99 16.90
C HIS A 26 11.45 8.23 15.91
N VAL A 27 10.67 9.30 16.13
CA VAL A 27 9.49 9.59 15.33
C VAL A 27 9.42 11.06 14.96
N LEU A 28 9.22 11.36 13.69
CA LEU A 28 8.77 12.65 13.19
C LEU A 28 7.25 12.64 13.10
N LEU A 29 6.61 13.55 13.84
CA LEU A 29 5.18 13.80 13.75
C LEU A 29 4.91 14.84 12.66
N LYS A 30 4.21 14.43 11.60
CA LYS A 30 3.98 15.25 10.39
C LYS A 30 3.17 16.51 10.67
N LYS A 31 2.14 16.42 11.51
CA LYS A 31 1.25 17.55 11.82
C LYS A 31 1.94 18.59 12.70
N GLU A 32 2.71 18.13 13.67
CA GLU A 32 3.41 18.99 14.65
C GLU A 32 4.77 19.47 14.14
N HIS A 33 5.25 18.94 13.01
CA HIS A 33 6.57 19.24 12.43
C HIS A 33 7.69 19.03 13.46
N ARG A 34 7.54 17.99 14.29
CA ARG A 34 8.37 17.78 15.48
C ARG A 34 8.89 16.36 15.54
N ILE A 35 10.17 16.24 15.87
CA ILE A 35 10.82 14.96 16.17
C ILE A 35 10.72 14.66 17.66
N ILE A 36 10.37 13.42 18.00
CA ILE A 36 10.43 12.85 19.34
C ILE A 36 11.44 11.72 19.32
N ILE A 37 12.47 11.86 20.15
CA ILE A 37 13.52 10.88 20.32
C ILE A 37 13.09 9.83 21.36
N ASN A 38 13.46 8.57 21.14
CA ASN A 38 13.23 7.47 22.09
C ASN A 38 11.75 7.24 22.47
N ALA A 39 10.82 7.44 21.53
CA ALA A 39 9.41 7.18 21.73
C ALA A 39 9.13 5.68 21.92
N SER A 40 8.25 5.33 22.86
CA SER A 40 7.83 3.94 23.08
C SER A 40 7.05 3.40 21.87
N ILE A 41 7.45 2.23 21.34
CA ILE A 41 6.76 1.57 20.22
C ILE A 41 5.36 1.04 20.61
N LYS A 42 5.09 0.87 21.91
CA LYS A 42 3.83 0.27 22.42
C LYS A 42 2.58 1.06 22.01
N GLY A 43 2.71 2.37 21.85
CA GLY A 43 1.60 3.25 21.44
C GLY A 43 1.59 3.60 19.96
N GLN A 44 2.62 3.21 19.20
CA GLN A 44 2.78 3.60 17.81
C GLN A 44 1.94 2.71 16.89
N CYS A 45 1.37 3.32 15.85
CA CYS A 45 0.52 2.65 14.86
C CYS A 45 -0.55 1.75 15.49
N ALA A 46 -1.20 2.23 16.56
CA ALA A 46 -2.22 1.49 17.29
C ALA A 46 -3.46 2.34 17.56
N ARG A 47 -4.64 1.70 17.54
CA ARG A 47 -5.91 2.32 17.92
C ARG A 47 -6.71 1.41 18.82
N HIS A 48 -7.57 2.01 19.63
CA HIS A 48 -8.49 1.27 20.47
C HIS A 48 -9.48 0.49 19.59
N LYS A 49 -9.52 -0.84 19.73
CA LYS A 49 -10.41 -1.74 18.97
C LYS A 49 -10.44 -1.46 17.47
N PHE A 50 -9.27 -1.27 16.86
CA PHE A 50 -9.11 -0.95 15.44
C PHE A 50 -9.81 -1.95 14.50
N TYR A 51 -9.75 -3.25 14.80
CA TYR A 51 -10.43 -4.34 14.10
C TYR A 51 -11.75 -4.76 14.78
N GLY A 52 -12.17 -4.07 15.83
CA GLY A 52 -13.45 -4.28 16.54
C GLY A 52 -13.49 -5.49 17.49
N ASN A 53 -13.03 -6.67 17.07
CA ASN A 53 -13.14 -7.93 17.83
C ASN A 53 -11.77 -8.56 18.15
N ARG A 54 -11.64 -9.13 19.36
CA ARG A 54 -10.46 -9.90 19.81
C ARG A 54 -10.19 -11.16 19.00
N LYS A 55 -11.23 -11.82 18.47
CA LYS A 55 -11.04 -13.02 17.62
C LYS A 55 -10.25 -12.67 16.36
N ILE A 56 -10.57 -11.54 15.74
CA ILE A 56 -9.87 -11.06 14.55
C ILE A 56 -8.42 -10.75 14.90
N GLU A 57 -8.18 -9.97 15.95
CA GLU A 57 -6.82 -9.67 16.43
C GLU A 57 -5.99 -10.95 16.62
N SER A 58 -6.55 -11.96 17.28
CA SER A 58 -5.85 -13.23 17.50
C SER A 58 -5.51 -13.96 16.21
N LEU A 59 -6.37 -13.90 15.19
CA LEU A 59 -6.07 -14.47 13.87
C LEU A 59 -4.98 -13.69 13.16
N LEU A 60 -5.06 -12.34 13.17
CA LEU A 60 -4.04 -11.49 12.56
C LEU A 60 -2.67 -11.68 13.22
N SER A 61 -2.61 -11.81 14.54
CA SER A 61 -1.35 -12.09 15.25
C SER A 61 -0.69 -13.40 14.79
N LYS A 62 -1.46 -14.43 14.40
CA LYS A 62 -0.88 -15.68 13.85
C LYS A 62 -0.25 -15.45 12.48
N LEU A 63 -0.88 -14.62 11.64
CA LEU A 63 -0.32 -14.24 10.34
C LEU A 63 0.94 -13.40 10.52
N GLU A 64 0.94 -12.47 11.47
CA GLU A 64 2.12 -11.67 11.82
C GLU A 64 3.32 -12.53 12.22
N VAL A 65 3.11 -13.65 12.92
CA VAL A 65 4.20 -14.59 13.24
C VAL A 65 4.82 -15.13 11.96
N ARG A 66 4.01 -15.64 11.02
CA ARG A 66 4.49 -16.16 9.73
C ARG A 66 5.23 -15.08 8.93
N GLN A 67 4.64 -13.90 8.83
CA GLN A 67 5.22 -12.75 8.12
C GLN A 67 6.54 -12.31 8.75
N SER A 68 6.65 -12.33 10.09
CA SER A 68 7.88 -12.00 10.79
C SER A 68 9.01 -12.99 10.50
N ILE A 69 8.70 -14.27 10.31
CA ILE A 69 9.68 -15.30 9.94
C ILE A 69 10.16 -15.06 8.50
N ALA A 70 9.23 -14.85 7.57
CA ALA A 70 9.58 -14.58 6.17
C ALA A 70 10.45 -13.33 6.02
N ILE A 71 10.09 -12.22 6.68
CA ILE A 71 10.87 -10.97 6.64
C ILE A 71 12.26 -11.15 7.26
N ARG A 72 12.38 -11.87 8.40
CA ARG A 72 13.70 -12.12 9.01
C ARG A 72 14.62 -12.92 8.10
N LYS A 73 14.09 -13.95 7.43
CA LYS A 73 14.84 -14.70 6.44
C LYS A 73 15.30 -13.84 5.26
N MET A 74 14.49 -12.88 4.82
CA MET A 74 14.92 -11.94 3.77
C MET A 74 16.05 -11.03 4.25
N LEU A 75 16.02 -10.59 5.51
CA LEU A 75 17.11 -9.80 6.11
C LEU A 75 18.40 -10.63 6.28
N GLU A 76 18.27 -11.88 6.73
CA GLU A 76 19.40 -12.83 6.83
C GLU A 76 20.01 -13.10 5.45
N LEU A 77 19.18 -13.30 4.44
CA LEU A 77 19.60 -13.50 3.06
C LEU A 77 20.32 -12.27 2.49
N ALA A 78 19.80 -11.07 2.74
CA ALA A 78 20.35 -9.80 2.27
C ALA A 78 21.83 -9.62 2.64
N TRP A 79 22.17 -9.98 3.88
CA TRP A 79 23.47 -9.72 4.48
C TRP A 79 24.26 -11.00 4.79
N SER A 80 23.87 -12.13 4.19
CA SER A 80 24.63 -13.37 4.33
C SER A 80 26.01 -13.24 3.68
N GLU A 81 27.03 -13.84 4.31
CA GLU A 81 28.39 -13.91 3.75
C GLU A 81 28.50 -14.90 2.56
N SER A 82 27.43 -15.65 2.28
CA SER A 82 27.38 -16.61 1.19
C SER A 82 27.47 -15.90 -0.15
N SER A 83 28.44 -16.32 -0.98
CA SER A 83 28.55 -15.87 -2.36
C SER A 83 27.60 -16.61 -3.30
N ASP A 84 26.99 -17.71 -2.83
CA ASP A 84 26.09 -18.51 -3.64
C ASP A 84 24.70 -17.85 -3.72
N PRO A 85 24.11 -17.76 -4.93
CA PRO A 85 22.75 -17.27 -5.08
C PRO A 85 21.78 -18.18 -4.31
N PRO A 86 20.73 -17.62 -3.68
CA PRO A 86 19.78 -18.43 -2.95
C PRO A 86 19.08 -19.42 -3.86
N ASN A 87 18.90 -20.64 -3.37
CA ASN A 87 18.10 -21.66 -4.03
C ASN A 87 16.61 -21.26 -3.95
N ILE A 88 16.06 -20.71 -5.05
CA ILE A 88 14.69 -20.18 -5.12
C ILE A 88 13.63 -21.20 -4.64
N PRO A 89 13.66 -22.48 -5.07
CA PRO A 89 12.81 -23.52 -4.49
C PRO A 89 12.82 -23.64 -2.96
N GLU A 90 13.97 -23.44 -2.31
CA GLU A 90 14.09 -23.56 -0.85
C GLU A 90 13.43 -22.39 -0.11
N ILE A 91 13.38 -21.21 -0.74
CA ILE A 91 12.79 -19.99 -0.17
C ILE A 91 11.39 -19.68 -0.70
N ALA A 92 10.82 -20.53 -1.57
CA ALA A 92 9.53 -20.26 -2.22
C ALA A 92 8.37 -20.03 -1.22
N SER A 93 8.33 -20.79 -0.13
CA SER A 93 7.34 -20.60 0.94
C SER A 93 7.51 -19.25 1.64
N ASP A 94 8.76 -18.81 1.82
CA ASP A 94 9.06 -17.53 2.46
C ASP A 94 8.70 -16.37 1.53
N ILE A 95 8.97 -16.48 0.23
CA ILE A 95 8.55 -15.51 -0.80
C ILE A 95 7.01 -15.37 -0.82
N SER A 96 6.27 -16.48 -0.73
CA SER A 96 4.80 -16.44 -0.61
C SER A 96 4.36 -15.67 0.64
N GLY A 97 5.01 -15.91 1.77
CA GLY A 97 4.79 -15.15 3.00
C GLY A 97 5.09 -13.65 2.87
N ILE A 98 6.01 -13.27 1.98
CA ILE A 98 6.30 -11.86 1.67
C ILE A 98 5.18 -11.21 0.85
N TRP A 99 4.69 -11.86 -0.21
CA TRP A 99 3.55 -11.31 -0.98
C TRP A 99 2.32 -11.11 -0.10
N GLU A 100 2.04 -12.08 0.78
CA GLU A 100 1.01 -11.98 1.80
C GLU A 100 1.27 -10.77 2.73
N ALA A 101 2.49 -10.62 3.24
CA ALA A 101 2.88 -9.50 4.11
C ALA A 101 2.69 -8.13 3.42
N VAL A 102 3.04 -8.02 2.14
CA VAL A 102 2.95 -6.77 1.36
C VAL A 102 1.51 -6.28 1.25
N LEU A 103 0.59 -7.10 0.72
CA LEU A 103 -0.80 -6.67 0.57
C LEU A 103 -1.49 -6.50 1.91
N PHE A 104 -1.26 -7.43 2.83
CA PHE A 104 -1.86 -7.38 4.16
C PHE A 104 -1.43 -6.11 4.91
N GLN A 105 -0.13 -5.79 4.92
CA GLN A 105 0.37 -4.60 5.61
C GLN A 105 -0.08 -3.30 4.93
N ARG A 106 -0.23 -3.26 3.60
CA ARG A 106 -0.80 -2.11 2.89
C ARG A 106 -2.27 -1.89 3.28
N ALA A 107 -3.06 -2.96 3.26
CA ALA A 107 -4.51 -2.91 3.44
C ALA A 107 -4.96 -2.56 4.87
N ARG A 108 -4.15 -2.88 5.88
CA ARG A 108 -4.57 -2.76 7.28
C ARG A 108 -4.24 -1.44 7.95
N THR A 109 -3.79 -0.41 7.23
CA THR A 109 -3.29 0.85 7.82
C THR A 109 -4.39 1.88 8.05
N GLU A 110 -4.20 2.82 8.99
CA GLU A 110 -5.12 3.94 9.17
C GLU A 110 -5.24 4.80 7.90
N LEU A 111 -4.12 4.96 7.16
CA LEU A 111 -4.13 5.61 5.86
C LEU A 111 -5.10 4.94 4.89
N GLN A 112 -5.09 3.61 4.78
CA GLN A 112 -5.96 2.88 3.87
C GLN A 112 -7.44 3.20 4.15
N ILE A 113 -7.86 3.15 5.41
CA ILE A 113 -9.23 3.48 5.81
C ILE A 113 -9.57 4.92 5.43
N LYS A 114 -8.68 5.86 5.78
CA LYS A 114 -8.91 7.29 5.58
C LYS A 114 -9.03 7.67 4.11
N LYS A 115 -8.19 7.07 3.25
CA LYS A 115 -8.20 7.38 1.81
C LYS A 115 -9.35 6.74 1.06
N GLU A 116 -9.83 5.57 1.48
CA GLU A 116 -10.80 4.77 0.74
C GLU A 116 -12.26 5.02 1.17
N SER A 117 -12.51 5.25 2.48
CA SER A 117 -13.88 5.32 3.01
C SER A 117 -14.78 6.37 2.33
N PRO A 118 -14.34 7.63 2.09
CA PRO A 118 -15.20 8.64 1.47
C PRO A 118 -15.65 8.27 0.06
N ALA A 119 -14.73 7.72 -0.74
CA ALA A 119 -15.02 7.28 -2.11
C ALA A 119 -16.00 6.09 -2.12
N MET A 120 -15.79 5.13 -1.22
CA MET A 120 -16.64 3.96 -1.07
C MET A 120 -18.05 4.33 -0.58
N GLU A 121 -18.16 5.24 0.39
CA GLU A 121 -19.45 5.76 0.87
C GLU A 121 -20.21 6.49 -0.24
N SER A 122 -19.50 7.28 -1.05
CA SER A 122 -20.07 7.96 -2.22
C SER A 122 -20.55 6.94 -3.28
N MET A 123 -19.78 5.90 -3.53
CA MET A 123 -20.14 4.81 -4.44
C MET A 123 -21.41 4.09 -3.98
N TYR A 124 -21.50 3.71 -2.70
CA TYR A 124 -22.70 3.06 -2.17
C TYR A 124 -23.91 3.99 -2.19
N LEU A 125 -23.74 5.28 -1.87
CA LEU A 125 -24.84 6.24 -1.89
C LEU A 125 -25.38 6.40 -3.31
N LYS A 126 -24.50 6.48 -4.32
CA LYS A 126 -24.90 6.54 -5.73
C LYS A 126 -25.58 5.25 -6.20
N ALA A 127 -25.09 4.09 -5.78
CA ALA A 127 -25.73 2.81 -6.09
C ALA A 127 -27.13 2.71 -5.46
N PHE A 128 -27.29 3.21 -4.23
CA PHE A 128 -28.59 3.27 -3.55
C PHE A 128 -29.54 4.26 -4.23
N GLU A 129 -29.07 5.46 -4.59
CA GLU A 129 -29.83 6.45 -5.37
C GLU A 129 -30.35 5.83 -6.67
N HIS A 130 -29.49 5.15 -7.42
CA HIS A 130 -29.87 4.45 -8.65
C HIS A 130 -30.91 3.35 -8.38
N TYR A 131 -30.76 2.57 -7.31
CA TYR A 131 -31.79 1.59 -6.93
C TYR A 131 -33.15 2.27 -6.70
N ILE A 132 -33.19 3.40 -5.98
CA ILE A 132 -34.43 4.13 -5.68
C ILE A 132 -35.08 4.70 -6.95
N GLU A 133 -34.28 5.19 -7.90
CA GLU A 133 -34.75 5.72 -9.19
C GLU A 133 -35.53 4.68 -10.01
N TYR A 134 -35.05 3.43 -10.04
CA TYR A 134 -35.55 2.41 -10.97
C TYR A 134 -36.37 1.30 -10.31
N ALA A 135 -36.30 1.12 -9.00
CA ALA A 135 -37.08 0.12 -8.29
C ALA A 135 -38.59 0.43 -8.38
N SER A 136 -39.38 -0.57 -8.80
CA SER A 136 -40.83 -0.45 -8.96
C SER A 136 -41.62 -0.49 -7.65
N ASN A 137 -40.96 -0.90 -6.55
CA ASN A 137 -41.57 -1.17 -5.24
C ASN A 137 -41.24 -0.10 -4.19
N VAL A 138 -40.88 1.12 -4.61
CA VAL A 138 -40.55 2.24 -3.71
C VAL A 138 -41.64 3.30 -3.82
N GLU A 139 -42.50 3.40 -2.80
CA GLU A 139 -43.64 4.32 -2.77
C GLU A 139 -43.21 5.79 -2.58
N ASP A 140 -42.22 6.06 -1.71
CA ASP A 140 -41.78 7.42 -1.34
C ASP A 140 -40.53 7.89 -2.12
N ARG A 141 -40.42 7.53 -3.42
CA ARG A 141 -39.22 7.77 -4.23
C ARG A 141 -38.74 9.22 -4.19
N GLU A 142 -39.63 10.17 -4.47
CA GLU A 142 -39.26 11.59 -4.61
C GLU A 142 -38.67 12.14 -3.31
N GLN A 143 -39.30 11.82 -2.17
CA GLN A 143 -38.82 12.24 -0.86
C GLN A 143 -37.46 11.60 -0.52
N ILE A 144 -37.27 10.30 -0.79
CA ILE A 144 -36.00 9.62 -0.53
C ILE A 144 -34.87 10.26 -1.36
N LEU A 145 -35.12 10.58 -2.64
CA LEU A 145 -34.13 11.24 -3.49
C LEU A 145 -33.84 12.67 -3.01
N GLU A 146 -34.86 13.41 -2.56
CA GLU A 146 -34.67 14.73 -1.94
C GLU A 146 -33.79 14.62 -0.68
N ASP A 147 -34.06 13.64 0.19
CA ASP A 147 -33.32 13.37 1.42
C ASP A 147 -31.87 12.92 1.17
N ILE A 148 -31.61 12.22 0.07
CA ILE A 148 -30.23 11.95 -0.38
C ILE A 148 -29.56 13.25 -0.82
N SER A 149 -30.24 14.05 -1.66
CA SER A 149 -29.67 15.27 -2.24
C SER A 149 -29.37 16.36 -1.20
N ASN A 150 -30.19 16.48 -0.16
CA ASN A 150 -30.02 17.43 0.93
C ASN A 150 -29.08 16.89 2.04
N GLY A 151 -28.65 15.62 1.93
CA GLY A 151 -27.72 14.97 2.84
C GLY A 151 -28.34 14.49 4.16
N ALA A 152 -29.67 14.37 4.25
CA ALA A 152 -30.39 13.74 5.35
C ALA A 152 -30.16 12.22 5.38
N ILE A 153 -30.06 11.58 4.22
CA ILE A 153 -29.64 10.18 4.07
C ILE A 153 -28.15 10.13 3.76
N ARG A 154 -27.40 9.37 4.55
CA ARG A 154 -25.97 9.12 4.34
C ARG A 154 -25.66 7.64 4.53
N ILE A 155 -24.76 7.13 3.69
CA ILE A 155 -24.18 5.81 3.90
C ILE A 155 -22.80 6.02 4.53
N SER A 156 -22.58 5.40 5.68
CA SER A 156 -21.28 5.43 6.35
C SER A 156 -20.86 4.05 6.81
N SER A 157 -19.57 3.75 6.73
CA SER A 157 -18.99 2.54 7.31
C SER A 157 -18.20 2.87 8.57
N THR A 158 -18.28 1.99 9.58
CA THR A 158 -17.34 2.09 10.69
C THR A 158 -15.91 1.82 10.19
N PRO A 159 -14.88 2.43 10.80
CA PRO A 159 -13.49 2.14 10.47
C PRO A 159 -13.14 0.65 10.58
N GLN A 160 -13.77 -0.05 11.52
CA GLN A 160 -13.65 -1.50 11.68
C GLN A 160 -14.14 -2.25 10.44
N ASN A 161 -15.33 -1.93 9.93
CA ASN A 161 -15.84 -2.60 8.73
C ASN A 161 -14.98 -2.27 7.51
N ALA A 162 -14.51 -1.02 7.39
CA ALA A 162 -13.63 -0.61 6.32
C ALA A 162 -12.32 -1.41 6.30
N VAL A 163 -11.61 -1.50 7.44
CA VAL A 163 -10.34 -2.24 7.50
C VAL A 163 -10.51 -3.74 7.25
N ILE A 164 -11.59 -4.35 7.74
CA ILE A 164 -11.86 -5.77 7.51
C ILE A 164 -12.11 -6.05 6.03
N ARG A 165 -12.86 -5.18 5.33
CA ARG A 165 -13.03 -5.31 3.88
C ARG A 165 -11.70 -5.18 3.14
N SER A 166 -10.88 -4.18 3.49
CA SER A 166 -9.56 -4.01 2.84
C SER A 166 -8.65 -5.23 3.07
N ILE A 167 -8.65 -5.80 4.28
CA ILE A 167 -7.90 -7.02 4.61
C ILE A 167 -8.42 -8.23 3.81
N ASP A 168 -9.73 -8.41 3.73
CA ASP A 168 -10.36 -9.50 2.97
C ASP A 168 -9.99 -9.41 1.48
N THR A 169 -10.10 -8.20 0.91
CA THR A 169 -9.66 -7.93 -0.47
C THR A 169 -8.17 -8.23 -0.66
N ALA A 170 -7.31 -7.90 0.32
CA ALA A 170 -5.89 -8.23 0.25
C ALA A 170 -5.63 -9.74 0.23
N PHE A 171 -6.36 -10.53 1.02
CA PHE A 171 -6.20 -11.99 1.02
C PHE A 171 -6.66 -12.63 -0.29
N GLN A 172 -7.79 -12.19 -0.84
CA GLN A 172 -8.27 -12.71 -2.12
C GLN A 172 -7.32 -12.39 -3.27
N ASN A 173 -6.58 -11.28 -3.20
CA ASN A 173 -5.72 -10.81 -4.30
C ASN A 173 -4.22 -11.08 -4.10
N ALA A 174 -3.79 -11.74 -3.01
CA ALA A 174 -2.36 -11.96 -2.73
C ALA A 174 -1.62 -12.70 -3.85
N LEU A 175 -2.28 -13.66 -4.50
CA LEU A 175 -1.72 -14.42 -5.62
C LEU A 175 -1.41 -13.56 -6.84
N LEU A 176 -2.08 -12.41 -6.98
CA LEU A 176 -1.88 -11.48 -8.09
C LEU A 176 -0.58 -10.67 -8.01
N LEU A 177 0.27 -10.88 -6.99
CA LEU A 177 1.62 -10.32 -6.96
C LEU A 177 2.70 -11.33 -7.36
N THR A 178 2.34 -12.60 -7.58
CA THR A 178 3.31 -13.69 -7.78
C THR A 178 4.09 -13.58 -9.10
N ASP A 179 3.58 -12.79 -10.05
CA ASP A 179 4.20 -12.49 -11.34
C ASP A 179 5.18 -11.30 -11.29
N LEU A 180 5.23 -10.54 -10.18
CA LEU A 180 6.22 -9.49 -10.01
C LEU A 180 7.58 -10.06 -9.63
N ASN A 181 8.62 -9.49 -10.21
CA ASN A 181 9.99 -9.81 -9.86
C ASN A 181 10.34 -9.23 -8.50
N PHE A 182 11.07 -10.01 -7.71
CA PHE A 182 11.45 -9.69 -6.34
C PHE A 182 12.94 -9.35 -6.26
N TYR A 183 13.26 -8.26 -5.59
CA TYR A 183 14.63 -7.79 -5.36
C TYR A 183 14.81 -7.28 -3.93
N ILE A 184 16.03 -7.41 -3.41
CA ILE A 184 16.42 -6.90 -2.10
C ILE A 184 17.40 -5.76 -2.30
N ILE A 185 16.97 -4.55 -1.95
CA ILE A 185 17.80 -3.36 -1.97
C ILE A 185 18.61 -3.31 -0.69
N ARG A 186 19.94 -3.20 -0.82
CA ARG A 186 20.90 -3.09 0.29
C ARG A 186 21.54 -1.71 0.27
N ASN A 187 21.50 -1.04 1.40
CA ASN A 187 21.99 0.31 1.53
C ASN A 187 23.42 0.33 2.07
N HIS A 188 24.37 0.76 1.25
CA HIS A 188 25.77 0.97 1.64
C HIS A 188 26.12 2.44 1.83
N THR A 189 25.09 3.30 1.94
CA THR A 189 25.27 4.73 2.22
C THR A 189 25.19 5.01 3.72
N ASN A 190 25.46 6.25 4.10
CA ASN A 190 25.29 6.73 5.48
C ASN A 190 23.93 7.41 5.72
N TYR A 191 22.96 7.29 4.81
CA TYR A 191 21.57 7.68 5.06
C TYR A 191 20.77 6.43 5.40
N PRO A 192 20.00 6.38 6.50
CA PRO A 192 19.18 5.20 6.80
C PRO A 192 17.94 5.17 5.90
N PHE A 193 17.35 3.99 5.74
CA PHE A 193 15.94 3.90 5.39
C PHE A 193 15.05 4.26 6.58
N ILE A 194 14.00 5.03 6.28
CA ILE A 194 12.92 5.36 7.23
C ILE A 194 11.64 4.66 6.81
N PHE A 195 10.63 4.63 7.69
CA PHE A 195 9.31 4.11 7.33
C PHE A 195 8.17 4.93 7.90
N GLY A 196 7.03 4.93 7.21
CA GLY A 196 5.81 5.59 7.67
C GLY A 196 4.86 4.67 8.44
N ASP A 197 3.81 5.26 9.01
CA ASP A 197 2.67 4.52 9.57
C ASP A 197 1.79 3.79 8.51
N SER A 198 2.19 3.84 7.24
CA SER A 198 1.73 2.97 6.14
C SER A 198 2.93 2.58 5.26
N PRO A 199 3.73 1.57 5.68
CA PRO A 199 5.10 1.38 5.18
C PRO A 199 5.20 0.77 3.78
N VAL A 200 4.14 0.14 3.27
CA VAL A 200 4.12 -0.47 1.93
C VAL A 200 3.63 0.54 0.91
N VAL A 201 4.52 0.99 0.03
CA VAL A 201 4.22 2.01 -0.98
C VAL A 201 4.08 1.36 -2.34
N PHE A 202 2.97 1.62 -3.00
CA PHE A 202 2.78 1.31 -4.42
C PHE A 202 3.09 2.56 -5.24
N TYR A 203 3.81 2.37 -6.33
CA TYR A 203 4.19 3.42 -7.27
C TYR A 203 4.18 2.87 -8.70
N ASN A 204 4.14 3.74 -9.71
CA ASN A 204 4.17 3.32 -11.11
C ASN A 204 4.85 4.40 -11.97
N THR A 205 6.17 4.29 -12.11
CA THR A 205 6.96 5.23 -12.92
C THR A 205 6.53 5.19 -14.39
N TYR A 206 6.22 4.01 -14.93
CA TYR A 206 5.75 3.85 -16.32
C TYR A 206 4.48 4.65 -16.63
N TYR A 207 3.57 4.75 -15.67
CA TYR A 207 2.35 5.57 -15.76
C TYR A 207 2.42 6.90 -15.01
N GLN A 208 3.61 7.46 -14.77
CA GLN A 208 3.74 8.72 -13.99
C GLN A 208 2.90 9.88 -14.56
N ASN A 209 2.68 9.90 -15.88
CA ASN A 209 1.96 10.96 -16.59
C ASN A 209 0.44 10.75 -16.62
N VAL A 210 -0.06 9.57 -16.22
CA VAL A 210 -1.49 9.25 -16.20
C VAL A 210 -2.09 9.74 -14.87
N LYS A 211 -2.94 10.76 -14.91
CA LYS A 211 -3.45 11.45 -13.70
C LYS A 211 -4.93 11.21 -13.42
N HIS A 212 -5.70 10.87 -14.46
CA HIS A 212 -7.15 10.75 -14.36
C HIS A 212 -7.64 9.30 -14.29
N ARG A 213 -6.74 8.33 -14.02
CA ARG A 213 -7.06 6.90 -13.95
C ARG A 213 -6.26 6.19 -12.85
N GLY A 214 -6.75 5.01 -12.45
CA GLY A 214 -6.06 4.15 -11.50
C GLY A 214 -4.90 3.41 -12.14
N VAL A 215 -3.70 3.65 -11.61
CA VAL A 215 -2.45 3.07 -12.13
C VAL A 215 -1.64 2.30 -11.07
N LEU A 216 -2.26 2.09 -9.90
CA LEU A 216 -1.67 1.41 -8.74
C LEU A 216 -2.37 0.08 -8.42
N GLY A 217 -3.15 -0.47 -9.37
CA GLY A 217 -3.78 -1.78 -9.18
C GLY A 217 -2.73 -2.90 -9.14
N VAL A 218 -2.98 -3.96 -8.36
CA VAL A 218 -2.03 -5.08 -8.18
C VAL A 218 -1.59 -5.73 -9.50
N GLN A 219 -2.46 -5.73 -10.50
CA GLN A 219 -2.23 -6.27 -11.85
C GLN A 219 -2.08 -5.17 -12.91
N THR A 220 -1.90 -3.92 -12.51
CA THR A 220 -1.59 -2.85 -13.45
C THR A 220 -0.14 -3.02 -13.96
N PRO A 221 0.10 -2.94 -15.29
CA PRO A 221 1.46 -2.94 -15.82
C PRO A 221 2.31 -1.81 -15.25
N GLY A 222 3.58 -2.10 -15.00
CA GLY A 222 4.53 -1.14 -14.43
C GLY A 222 4.37 -0.93 -12.93
N LEU A 223 3.62 -1.77 -12.21
CA LEU A 223 3.56 -1.66 -10.75
C LEU A 223 4.95 -1.83 -10.12
N GLN A 224 5.29 -0.91 -9.23
CA GLN A 224 6.45 -0.97 -8.34
C GLN A 224 5.94 -0.96 -6.90
N VAL A 225 6.52 -1.81 -6.06
CA VAL A 225 6.22 -1.90 -4.63
C VAL A 225 7.51 -1.75 -3.85
N PHE A 226 7.52 -0.82 -2.90
CA PHE A 226 8.65 -0.61 -1.98
C PHE A 226 8.19 -0.82 -0.55
N TYR A 227 8.91 -1.68 0.18
CA TYR A 227 8.63 -1.99 1.58
C TYR A 227 9.94 -2.03 2.37
N PRO A 228 10.28 -0.97 3.13
CA PRO A 228 11.43 -0.98 4.03
C PRO A 228 11.31 -2.14 5.02
N LEU A 229 12.37 -2.93 5.21
CA LEU A 229 12.36 -4.06 6.14
C LEU A 229 13.09 -3.72 7.44
N ASN A 230 14.13 -2.90 7.36
CA ASN A 230 14.88 -2.28 8.46
C ASN A 230 15.58 -1.00 7.94
N SER A 231 16.54 -0.45 8.69
CA SER A 231 17.25 0.80 8.34
C SER A 231 18.23 0.68 7.17
N ASP A 232 18.52 -0.53 6.69
CA ASP A 232 19.52 -0.78 5.63
C ASP A 232 18.99 -1.63 4.47
N THR A 233 17.77 -2.16 4.57
CA THR A 233 17.20 -3.09 3.61
C THR A 233 15.79 -2.69 3.21
N VAL A 234 15.53 -2.64 1.90
CA VAL A 234 14.19 -2.46 1.32
C VAL A 234 13.86 -3.64 0.42
N LEU A 235 12.65 -4.16 0.58
CA LEU A 235 12.04 -5.05 -0.39
C LEU A 235 11.52 -4.25 -1.59
N MET A 236 11.87 -4.68 -2.79
CA MET A 236 11.29 -4.18 -4.03
C MET A 236 10.57 -5.32 -4.79
N LEU A 237 9.30 -5.09 -5.14
CA LEU A 237 8.60 -5.88 -6.17
C LEU A 237 8.41 -5.00 -7.40
N ILE A 238 8.70 -5.52 -8.60
CA ILE A 238 8.72 -4.71 -9.81
C ILE A 238 8.31 -5.51 -11.05
N ASP A 239 7.64 -4.85 -11.99
CA ASP A 239 7.28 -5.42 -13.29
C ASP A 239 8.48 -5.35 -14.26
N ASP A 240 9.29 -6.40 -14.28
CA ASP A 240 10.49 -6.46 -15.14
C ASP A 240 10.19 -6.41 -16.64
N GLN A 241 8.95 -6.66 -17.06
CA GLN A 241 8.60 -6.53 -18.48
C GLN A 241 8.56 -5.07 -18.93
N ILE A 242 8.42 -4.14 -17.99
CA ILE A 242 8.29 -2.70 -18.24
C ILE A 242 9.58 -1.95 -17.94
N TYR A 243 10.30 -2.35 -16.88
CA TYR A 243 11.45 -1.60 -16.38
C TYR A 243 12.78 -2.15 -16.90
N GLY A 244 13.69 -1.26 -17.28
CA GLY A 244 15.11 -1.54 -17.52
C GLY A 244 15.97 -1.10 -16.34
N GLY A 245 17.29 -1.24 -16.47
CA GLY A 245 18.26 -0.78 -15.46
C GLY A 245 19.12 -1.89 -14.85
N TRP A 246 20.16 -1.47 -14.12
CA TRP A 246 21.19 -2.38 -13.62
C TRP A 246 20.73 -3.20 -12.40
N TYR A 247 19.58 -2.89 -11.80
CA TYR A 247 18.99 -3.69 -10.72
C TYR A 247 18.77 -5.16 -11.10
N LYS A 248 18.61 -5.45 -12.40
CA LYS A 248 18.38 -6.79 -12.93
C LYS A 248 19.60 -7.71 -12.89
N GLN A 249 20.79 -7.18 -12.60
CA GLN A 249 22.04 -7.96 -12.64
C GLN A 249 22.14 -8.99 -11.51
N SER A 250 21.44 -8.79 -10.39
CA SER A 250 21.48 -9.65 -9.22
C SER A 250 20.17 -9.54 -8.45
N LEU A 251 19.90 -10.51 -7.58
CA LEU A 251 18.82 -10.42 -6.59
C LEU A 251 19.02 -9.21 -5.65
N PHE A 252 20.27 -8.88 -5.37
CA PHE A 252 20.66 -7.80 -4.49
C PHE A 252 20.97 -6.53 -5.29
N VAL A 253 20.37 -5.41 -4.88
CA VAL A 253 20.57 -4.08 -5.47
C VAL A 253 21.33 -3.23 -4.48
N ASP A 254 22.64 -3.11 -4.67
CA ASP A 254 23.54 -2.39 -3.77
C ASP A 254 23.52 -0.89 -4.04
N LEU A 255 22.86 -0.12 -3.18
CA LEU A 255 22.82 1.34 -3.28
C LEU A 255 24.06 1.95 -2.65
N VAL A 256 24.78 2.72 -3.46
CA VAL A 256 25.90 3.57 -3.03
C VAL A 256 25.58 5.05 -3.13
N GLU A 257 24.49 5.41 -3.82
CA GLU A 257 24.05 6.79 -4.05
C GLU A 257 23.01 7.23 -3.01
N LYS A 258 23.30 8.31 -2.29
CA LYS A 258 22.39 8.87 -1.27
C LYS A 258 21.08 9.38 -1.85
N SER A 259 21.09 9.80 -3.13
CA SER A 259 19.89 10.28 -3.83
C SER A 259 18.83 9.20 -3.95
N ASP A 260 19.23 7.94 -4.16
CA ASP A 260 18.27 6.83 -4.25
C ASP A 260 17.61 6.55 -2.90
N VAL A 261 18.40 6.52 -1.83
CA VAL A 261 17.91 6.36 -0.45
C VAL A 261 16.97 7.51 -0.07
N SER A 262 17.35 8.75 -0.40
CA SER A 262 16.54 9.94 -0.15
C SER A 262 15.20 9.89 -0.88
N GLN A 263 15.16 9.43 -2.13
CA GLN A 263 13.92 9.28 -2.90
C GLN A 263 13.02 8.16 -2.37
N LEU A 264 13.58 7.01 -2.00
CA LEU A 264 12.83 5.92 -1.35
C LEU A 264 12.25 6.37 0.00
N ASN A 265 12.99 7.14 0.77
CA ASN A 265 12.50 7.74 2.01
C ASN A 265 11.42 8.80 1.75
N ALA A 266 11.55 9.58 0.68
CA ALA A 266 10.52 10.54 0.30
C ALA A 266 9.19 9.83 -0.03
N LEU A 267 9.21 8.65 -0.66
CA LEU A 267 8.00 7.84 -0.85
C LEU A 267 7.28 7.56 0.49
N GLN A 268 8.04 7.25 1.55
CA GLN A 268 7.49 7.04 2.90
C GLN A 268 6.88 8.32 3.50
N LEU A 269 7.48 9.49 3.25
CA LEU A 269 6.92 10.79 3.64
C LEU A 269 5.56 11.06 2.98
N HIS A 270 5.46 10.77 1.68
CA HIS A 270 4.26 11.02 0.88
C HIS A 270 3.16 9.98 1.16
N HIS A 271 3.51 8.74 1.45
CA HIS A 271 2.57 7.65 1.73
C HIS A 271 2.31 7.40 3.23
N SER A 272 2.67 8.32 4.12
CA SER A 272 2.32 8.24 5.55
C SER A 272 1.12 9.12 5.88
N TYR A 273 0.39 8.77 6.93
CA TYR A 273 -0.70 9.57 7.46
C TYR A 273 -0.19 10.59 8.49
N SER A 274 0.37 10.11 9.60
CA SER A 274 0.68 10.95 10.76
C SER A 274 2.16 10.98 11.13
N SER A 275 2.87 9.88 10.93
CA SER A 275 4.16 9.64 11.58
C SER A 275 5.16 8.97 10.65
N ILE A 276 6.43 9.32 10.83
CA ILE A 276 7.60 8.75 10.17
C ILE A 276 8.58 8.32 11.23
N TYR A 277 9.17 7.14 11.07
CA TYR A 277 10.02 6.50 12.07
C TYR A 277 11.41 6.24 11.51
N PHE A 278 12.42 6.41 12.36
CA PHE A 278 13.83 6.19 12.01
C PHE A 278 14.60 5.59 13.19
N ALA A 279 15.70 4.90 12.88
CA ALA A 279 16.39 3.99 13.80
C ALA A 279 17.37 4.69 14.73
N TYR A 280 18.21 5.59 14.20
CA TYR A 280 19.31 6.20 14.96
C TYR A 280 19.05 7.67 15.26
N GLU A 281 19.41 8.11 16.46
CA GLU A 281 19.28 9.52 16.86
C GLU A 281 20.13 10.46 16.00
N GLU A 282 21.30 10.01 15.54
CA GLU A 282 22.20 10.77 14.67
C GLU A 282 21.59 11.16 13.33
N ASP A 283 20.56 10.44 12.85
CA ASP A 283 19.86 10.73 11.60
C ASP A 283 18.77 11.81 11.75
N GLN A 284 18.60 12.39 12.94
CA GLN A 284 17.60 13.42 13.20
C GLN A 284 17.70 14.61 12.24
N GLU A 285 18.92 15.05 11.93
CA GLU A 285 19.16 16.17 11.01
C GLU A 285 18.71 15.81 9.60
N TYR A 286 19.14 14.65 9.08
CA TYR A 286 18.72 14.14 7.78
C TYR A 286 17.19 14.04 7.65
N VAL A 287 16.51 13.47 8.65
CA VAL A 287 15.04 13.34 8.63
C VAL A 287 14.35 14.72 8.65
N SER A 288 14.89 15.68 9.41
CA SER A 288 14.38 17.06 9.46
C SER A 288 14.56 17.80 8.13
N GLU A 289 15.71 17.64 7.49
CA GLU A 289 16.01 18.20 6.17
C GLU A 289 15.10 17.60 5.09
N LEU A 290 14.96 16.27 5.08
CA LEU A 290 14.08 15.56 4.16
C LEU A 290 12.63 16.00 4.32
N TRP A 291 12.13 16.10 5.56
CA TRP A 291 10.80 16.63 5.83
C TRP A 291 10.64 18.07 5.33
N THR A 292 11.62 18.92 5.58
CA THR A 292 11.59 20.33 5.16
C THR A 292 11.53 20.45 3.63
N ALA A 293 12.27 19.61 2.90
CA ALA A 293 12.27 19.58 1.44
C ALA A 293 10.92 19.14 0.84
N HIS A 294 10.19 18.24 1.51
CA HIS A 294 8.98 17.63 0.95
C HIS A 294 7.65 18.13 1.53
N LYS A 295 7.60 18.68 2.74
CA LYS A 295 6.35 19.00 3.48
C LYS A 295 5.33 19.83 2.68
N HIS A 296 5.79 20.72 1.82
CA HIS A 296 4.93 21.58 0.98
C HIS A 296 4.33 20.86 -0.24
N ARG A 297 4.89 19.70 -0.60
CA ARG A 297 4.45 18.87 -1.74
C ARG A 297 3.67 17.63 -1.32
N VAL A 298 3.71 17.28 -0.02
CA VAL A 298 2.98 16.14 0.53
C VAL A 298 1.49 16.42 0.40
N ILE A 299 0.82 15.61 -0.40
CA ILE A 299 -0.64 15.57 -0.53
C ILE A 299 -1.07 14.24 0.07
N GLN A 300 -2.01 14.27 1.02
CA GLN A 300 -2.52 13.05 1.63
C GLN A 300 -3.18 12.18 0.54
N PRO A 301 -2.79 10.89 0.40
CA PRO A 301 -3.46 10.00 -0.54
C PRO A 301 -4.96 9.94 -0.26
N GLU A 302 -5.76 10.04 -1.31
CA GLU A 302 -7.22 10.00 -1.29
C GLU A 302 -7.73 9.28 -2.53
N VAL A 303 -8.59 8.29 -2.35
CA VAL A 303 -9.26 7.61 -3.47
C VAL A 303 -10.30 8.55 -4.04
N ARG A 304 -10.35 8.68 -5.37
CA ARG A 304 -11.32 9.50 -6.08
C ARG A 304 -12.47 8.64 -6.56
N TYR A 305 -13.69 9.10 -6.36
CA TYR A 305 -14.89 8.57 -6.99
C TYR A 305 -15.48 9.67 -7.88
N VAL A 306 -15.50 9.44 -9.19
CA VAL A 306 -15.76 10.48 -10.19
C VAL A 306 -16.64 9.95 -11.31
N LYS A 307 -17.62 10.74 -11.71
CA LYS A 307 -18.42 10.49 -12.93
C LYS A 307 -17.52 10.68 -14.17
N ARG A 308 -17.74 9.85 -15.19
CA ARG A 308 -17.03 9.88 -16.46
C ARG A 308 -18.01 10.12 -17.59
N ASP A 309 -18.23 11.39 -17.90
CA ASP A 309 -19.06 11.81 -19.05
C ASP A 309 -18.25 11.83 -20.35
N ASP A 310 -16.92 11.72 -20.26
CA ASP A 310 -15.97 11.75 -21.38
C ASP A 310 -15.67 10.37 -21.99
N TRP A 311 -16.18 9.30 -21.38
CA TRP A 311 -15.91 7.93 -21.83
C TRP A 311 -17.07 7.36 -22.61
N LEU A 312 -16.73 6.58 -23.65
CA LEU A 312 -17.67 5.90 -24.51
C LEU A 312 -17.61 4.40 -24.24
N ILE A 313 -18.77 3.73 -24.27
CA ILE A 313 -18.87 2.27 -24.27
C ILE A 313 -19.28 1.87 -25.69
N ASP A 314 -18.43 1.08 -26.36
CA ASP A 314 -18.62 0.67 -27.76
C ASP A 314 -18.87 1.83 -28.74
N GLY A 315 -18.27 2.99 -28.45
CA GLY A 315 -18.40 4.22 -29.26
C GLY A 315 -19.59 5.10 -28.90
N GLU A 316 -20.44 4.68 -27.97
CA GLU A 316 -21.62 5.43 -27.54
C GLU A 316 -21.43 6.09 -26.17
N PRO A 317 -21.92 7.32 -25.98
CA PRO A 317 -21.98 7.94 -24.66
C PRO A 317 -22.80 7.07 -23.71
N THR A 318 -22.31 6.89 -22.49
CA THR A 318 -23.03 6.17 -21.44
C THR A 318 -23.34 7.11 -20.29
N GLU A 319 -24.62 7.19 -19.92
CA GLU A 319 -25.01 7.84 -18.68
C GLU A 319 -24.66 6.96 -17.49
N GLY A 320 -24.20 7.58 -16.40
CA GLY A 320 -23.99 6.88 -15.13
C GLY A 320 -22.72 6.05 -15.05
N LEU A 321 -21.71 6.30 -15.89
CA LEU A 321 -20.40 5.69 -15.70
C LEU A 321 -19.62 6.42 -14.59
N TYR A 322 -19.13 5.65 -13.62
CA TYR A 322 -18.29 6.16 -12.53
C TYR A 322 -16.98 5.38 -12.45
N GLN A 323 -15.91 6.09 -12.13
CA GLN A 323 -14.59 5.52 -11.90
C GLN A 323 -14.18 5.77 -10.45
N MET A 324 -13.67 4.72 -9.80
CA MET A 324 -12.96 4.83 -8.53
C MET A 324 -11.48 4.52 -8.70
N TYR A 325 -10.59 5.37 -8.18
CA TYR A 325 -9.15 5.11 -8.27
C TYR A 325 -8.30 5.87 -7.24
N GLU A 326 -7.15 5.28 -6.87
CA GLU A 326 -6.10 5.95 -6.09
C GLU A 326 -5.14 6.69 -7.05
N PRO A 327 -4.99 8.02 -6.96
CA PRO A 327 -3.95 8.75 -7.68
C PRO A 327 -2.55 8.40 -7.18
N GLN A 328 -1.54 8.54 -8.04
CA GLN A 328 -0.14 8.41 -7.64
C GLN A 328 0.29 9.51 -6.66
N LEU A 329 1.33 9.21 -5.88
CA LEU A 329 1.96 10.18 -4.99
C LEU A 329 2.48 11.40 -5.79
N ASN A 330 2.43 12.58 -5.17
CA ASN A 330 2.87 13.84 -5.79
C ASN A 330 4.40 14.04 -5.73
N ILE A 331 5.11 13.03 -6.21
CA ILE A 331 6.58 12.98 -6.30
C ILE A 331 6.94 12.28 -7.61
N LYS A 332 8.02 12.72 -8.25
CA LYS A 332 8.61 12.04 -9.40
C LYS A 332 9.77 11.20 -8.87
N LEU A 333 9.74 9.91 -9.18
CA LEU A 333 10.79 8.97 -8.82
C LEU A 333 11.81 8.87 -9.96
N ASP A 334 13.09 8.94 -9.64
CA ASP A 334 14.21 8.91 -10.58
C ASP A 334 15.38 8.14 -9.94
N LEU A 335 15.19 6.82 -9.76
CA LEU A 335 16.15 5.95 -9.09
C LEU A 335 17.25 5.55 -10.07
N SER A 336 18.51 5.74 -9.68
CA SER A 336 19.67 5.52 -10.57
C SER A 336 19.80 4.09 -11.11
N PHE A 337 19.13 3.14 -10.45
CA PHE A 337 19.13 1.72 -10.79
C PHE A 337 17.98 1.29 -11.69
N ILE A 338 16.98 2.14 -11.94
CA ILE A 338 15.80 1.83 -12.73
C ILE A 338 15.74 2.76 -13.94
N GLU A 339 15.62 2.17 -15.13
CA GLU A 339 15.40 2.87 -16.38
C GLU A 339 13.94 2.67 -16.82
N CYS A 340 13.25 3.76 -17.14
CA CYS A 340 11.90 3.73 -17.67
C CYS A 340 11.64 5.01 -18.46
N GLU A 341 11.05 4.86 -19.66
CA GLU A 341 10.44 5.98 -20.38
C GLU A 341 8.93 5.97 -20.10
N PRO A 342 8.41 6.94 -19.35
CA PRO A 342 7.00 6.92 -18.98
C PRO A 342 6.11 7.33 -20.14
N ILE A 343 5.02 6.60 -20.33
CA ILE A 343 4.14 6.82 -21.48
C ILE A 343 3.35 8.12 -21.34
N ASN A 344 2.82 8.58 -22.47
CA ASN A 344 1.83 9.65 -22.48
C ASN A 344 0.45 9.13 -22.06
N GLU A 345 -0.39 10.00 -21.49
CA GLU A 345 -1.75 9.59 -21.07
C GLU A 345 -2.61 9.09 -22.25
N SER A 346 -2.36 9.59 -23.47
CA SER A 346 -3.03 9.14 -24.70
C SER A 346 -2.67 7.70 -25.12
N GLU A 347 -1.56 7.17 -24.63
CA GLU A 347 -1.09 5.81 -24.93
C GLU A 347 -1.59 4.79 -23.90
N TYR A 348 -2.25 5.27 -22.84
CA TYR A 348 -2.77 4.42 -21.78
C TYR A 348 -3.78 3.41 -22.32
N LYS A 349 -3.58 2.13 -21.98
CA LYS A 349 -4.51 1.05 -22.27
C LYS A 349 -4.84 0.30 -20.99
N VAL A 350 -6.13 0.11 -20.72
CA VAL A 350 -6.58 -0.77 -19.64
C VAL A 350 -6.22 -2.20 -20.03
N ARG A 351 -5.29 -2.80 -19.29
CA ARG A 351 -4.92 -4.21 -19.42
C ARG A 351 -4.40 -4.74 -18.08
N LYS A 352 -4.43 -6.06 -17.93
CA LYS A 352 -3.77 -6.75 -16.82
C LYS A 352 -2.34 -7.08 -17.23
N ARG A 353 -1.42 -7.07 -16.27
CA ARG A 353 -0.01 -7.46 -16.45
C ARG A 353 0.08 -8.96 -16.80
N SER A 354 -0.63 -9.80 -16.05
CA SER A 354 -0.78 -11.24 -16.30
C SER A 354 -2.27 -11.61 -16.41
N PRO A 355 -2.87 -11.55 -17.62
CA PRO A 355 -4.26 -11.94 -17.83
C PRO A 355 -4.58 -13.38 -17.38
N GLU A 356 -3.66 -14.32 -17.61
CA GLU A 356 -3.83 -15.73 -17.28
C GLU A 356 -3.94 -15.94 -15.76
N LEU A 357 -3.11 -15.24 -14.99
CA LEU A 357 -3.13 -15.29 -13.52
C LEU A 357 -4.44 -14.71 -12.95
N VAL A 358 -4.98 -13.66 -13.57
CA VAL A 358 -6.27 -13.08 -13.19
C VAL A 358 -7.40 -14.07 -13.47
N GLU A 359 -7.43 -14.67 -14.67
CA GLU A 359 -8.45 -15.65 -15.06
C GLU A 359 -8.40 -16.90 -14.16
N GLU A 360 -7.20 -17.36 -13.77
CA GLU A 360 -7.06 -18.48 -12.83
C GLU A 360 -7.66 -18.16 -11.46
N LEU A 361 -7.39 -16.96 -10.93
CA LEU A 361 -7.94 -16.54 -9.64
C LEU A 361 -9.46 -16.39 -9.70
N GLU A 362 -10.01 -15.79 -10.76
CA GLU A 362 -11.45 -15.65 -10.96
C GLU A 362 -12.15 -17.02 -10.95
N LYS A 363 -11.58 -18.02 -11.66
CA LYS A 363 -12.08 -19.40 -11.63
C LYS A 363 -12.01 -20.05 -10.25
N GLN A 364 -11.00 -19.73 -9.45
CA GLN A 364 -10.89 -20.26 -8.08
C GLN A 364 -11.94 -19.67 -7.15
N ILE A 365 -12.22 -18.36 -7.28
CA ILE A 365 -13.27 -17.67 -6.51
C ILE A 365 -14.64 -18.25 -6.89
N GLU A 366 -14.94 -18.39 -8.18
CA GLU A 366 -16.21 -18.97 -8.64
C GLU A 366 -16.45 -20.39 -8.10
N LYS A 367 -15.42 -21.24 -8.04
CA LYS A 367 -15.52 -22.59 -7.44
C LYS A 367 -15.85 -22.54 -5.95
N GLN A 368 -15.21 -21.63 -5.21
CA GLN A 368 -15.49 -21.47 -3.78
C GLN A 368 -16.92 -20.97 -3.51
N GLU A 369 -17.45 -20.09 -4.37
CA GLU A 369 -18.81 -19.56 -4.25
C GLU A 369 -19.89 -20.58 -4.68
N THR A 370 -19.60 -21.41 -5.69
CA THR A 370 -20.56 -22.39 -6.23
C THR A 370 -20.55 -23.75 -5.52
N GLY A 371 -19.61 -23.99 -4.61
CA GLY A 371 -19.55 -25.22 -3.78
C GLY A 371 -19.31 -26.51 -4.58
N LYS A 372 -18.79 -26.40 -5.80
CA LYS A 372 -18.33 -27.50 -6.66
C LYS A 372 -16.82 -27.45 -6.77
#